data_AF-A0A6S6TG68-F1
#
_entry.id   AF-A0A6S6TG68-F1
#
_cell.length_a   1.000
_cell.length_b   1.000
_cell.length_c   1.000
_cell.angle_alpha   90.00
_cell.angle_beta   90.00
_cell.angle_gamma   90.00
#
_symmetry.space_group_name_H-M   'P 1'
#
loop_
_entity.id
_entity.type
_entity.pdbx_description
1 polymer ?
#
loop_
_entity_poly.entity_id
_entity_poly.type
_entity_poly.pdbx_seq_one_letter_code
_entity_poly.pdbx_strand_id
1 'polypeptide(L)'
;MKINPWNKIQVPSAELNLNVLLADKESPLEFYWGRDSSTNLLFILHTTLDVKNSEKVPKLNGIKITIGKVGKTYQLILTLTSKEDKDIFYTLCMDLLASTKGINDENIAIDVLLKRLEKWQYFLKNSRNLIDKKQLKGLIGELFFLHKYLLKNFEVDEALSFWKAPLQSVQDFELNNMAIEVKTKASMNAITISSFEQLFTTLDELYLFVLTLTDATKKDKSSFNIYDLIKEIRDLIGLENLDKFNHLLLLYGFLELSEYEELYFKISIDEFYEVIDGFPRISKIPQSIENLTYRVNLDACKEFLVKEDFLRYGVENE
;
A
#
# COMPACT_ATOMS: atom_id res chain seq x y z
N MET A 1 -6.85 -11.43 15.12
CA MET A 1 -6.26 -10.76 16.31
C MET A 1 -4.74 -10.81 16.26
N LYS A 2 -4.11 -9.75 15.73
CA LYS A 2 -2.67 -9.54 15.83
C LYS A 2 -2.26 -9.51 17.32
N ILE A 3 -1.30 -10.35 17.73
CA ILE A 3 -0.82 -10.36 19.12
C ILE A 3 -0.01 -9.09 19.32
N ASN A 4 -0.53 -8.16 20.12
CA ASN A 4 0.18 -6.94 20.51
C ASN A 4 1.41 -7.30 21.37
N PRO A 5 2.64 -7.14 20.85
CA PRO A 5 3.85 -7.65 21.49
C PRO A 5 4.19 -6.91 22.80
N TRP A 6 3.76 -5.65 22.92
CA TRP A 6 4.02 -4.84 24.12
C TRP A 6 3.16 -5.21 25.33
N ASN A 7 2.05 -5.95 25.17
CA ASN A 7 1.17 -6.28 26.29
C ASN A 7 1.84 -7.12 27.38
N LYS A 8 2.86 -7.90 27.03
CA LYS A 8 3.61 -8.75 27.97
C LYS A 8 4.78 -8.03 28.64
N ILE A 9 5.07 -6.80 28.25
CA ILE A 9 6.21 -6.03 28.75
C ILE A 9 5.75 -5.11 29.88
N GLN A 10 6.27 -5.34 31.09
CA GLN A 10 5.99 -4.49 32.24
C GLN A 10 6.67 -3.13 32.09
N VAL A 11 6.11 -2.09 32.70
CA VAL A 11 6.75 -0.77 32.75
C VAL A 11 7.94 -0.86 33.72
N PRO A 12 9.13 -0.34 33.35
CA PRO A 12 10.30 -0.34 34.24
C PRO A 12 10.03 0.45 35.52
N SER A 13 10.53 -0.04 36.66
CA SER A 13 10.35 0.60 37.97
C SER A 13 11.28 1.80 38.23
N ALA A 14 12.36 1.95 37.44
CA ALA A 14 13.30 3.06 37.53
C ALA A 14 13.22 3.92 36.26
N GLU A 15 13.28 5.25 36.42
CA GLU A 15 13.03 6.22 35.35
C GLU A 15 13.91 6.06 34.10
N LEU A 16 15.14 5.55 34.27
CA LEU A 16 16.12 5.37 33.18
C LEU A 16 16.20 3.93 32.63
N ASN A 17 15.41 3.00 33.15
CA ASN A 17 15.44 1.61 32.69
C ASN A 17 14.48 1.38 31.52
N LEU A 18 14.81 0.38 30.69
CA LEU A 18 13.96 -0.13 29.62
C LEU A 18 13.67 -1.60 29.90
N ASN A 19 12.41 -2.02 29.71
CA ASN A 19 12.04 -3.43 29.70
C ASN A 19 11.84 -3.83 28.24
N VAL A 20 12.51 -4.91 27.83
CA VAL A 20 12.59 -5.32 26.43
C VAL A 20 12.28 -6.80 26.26
N LEU A 21 11.71 -7.15 25.10
CA LEU A 21 11.44 -8.51 24.66
C LEU A 21 12.00 -8.66 23.25
N LEU A 22 12.87 -9.65 23.05
CA LEU A 22 13.47 -9.93 21.74
C LEU A 22 12.37 -10.21 20.71
N ALA A 23 12.43 -9.51 19.58
CA ALA A 23 11.43 -9.53 18.51
C ALA A 23 11.74 -10.58 17.45
N ASP A 24 13.03 -10.77 17.13
CA ASP A 24 13.51 -11.75 16.15
C ASP A 24 14.84 -12.35 16.65
N LYS A 25 15.01 -13.66 16.45
CA LYS A 25 16.21 -14.43 16.80
C LYS A 25 17.09 -14.77 15.60
N GLU A 26 16.58 -14.58 14.38
CA GLU A 26 17.21 -15.08 13.15
C GLU A 26 17.95 -13.98 12.37
N SER A 27 17.81 -12.72 12.77
CA SER A 27 18.50 -11.57 12.14
C SER A 27 19.90 -11.34 12.75
N PRO A 28 20.90 -10.90 11.97
CA PRO A 28 22.19 -10.43 12.52
C PRO A 28 22.03 -9.15 13.35
N LEU A 29 20.89 -8.47 13.18
CA LEU A 29 20.46 -7.34 13.99
C LEU A 29 19.58 -7.84 15.14
N GLU A 30 19.84 -7.40 16.37
CA GLU A 30 18.98 -7.76 17.50
C GLU A 30 17.86 -6.73 17.64
N PHE A 31 16.64 -7.14 17.29
CA PHE A 31 15.44 -6.32 17.43
C PHE A 31 14.70 -6.62 18.73
N TYR A 32 14.20 -5.58 19.40
CA TYR A 32 13.44 -5.71 20.63
C TYR A 32 12.18 -4.85 20.62
N TRP A 33 11.09 -5.43 21.08
CA TRP A 33 9.93 -4.69 21.56
C TRP A 33 10.26 -4.14 22.96
N GLY A 34 9.90 -2.91 23.27
CA GLY A 34 10.19 -2.35 24.60
C GLY A 34 9.16 -1.37 25.12
N ARG A 35 9.27 -1.04 26.42
CA ARG A 35 8.56 0.08 27.05
C ARG A 35 9.52 0.89 27.91
N ASP A 36 9.37 2.21 27.85
CA ASP A 36 10.04 3.11 28.80
C ASP A 36 9.19 3.32 30.06
N SER A 37 9.78 4.00 31.04
CA SER A 37 9.15 4.42 32.30
C SER A 37 7.93 5.34 32.10
N SER A 38 7.86 6.04 30.96
CA SER A 38 6.74 6.89 30.55
C SER A 38 5.62 6.12 29.84
N THR A 39 5.70 4.79 29.78
CA THR A 39 4.74 3.88 29.12
C THR A 39 4.69 3.99 27.60
N ASN A 40 5.66 4.66 26.97
CA ASN A 40 5.74 4.72 25.52
C ASN A 40 6.13 3.35 24.97
N LEU A 41 5.63 3.06 23.77
CA LEU A 41 5.98 1.84 23.06
C LEU A 41 7.28 2.06 22.30
N LEU A 42 8.21 1.13 22.46
CA LEU A 42 9.53 1.18 21.85
C LEU A 42 9.71 0.03 20.87
N PHE A 43 10.47 0.30 19.82
CA PHE A 43 11.11 -0.71 18.99
C PHE A 43 12.59 -0.37 18.89
N ILE A 44 13.42 -1.28 19.36
CA ILE A 44 14.85 -1.04 19.59
C ILE A 44 15.63 -2.00 18.69
N LEU A 45 16.58 -1.44 17.97
CA LEU A 45 17.56 -2.18 17.21
C LEU A 45 18.90 -2.04 17.90
N HIS A 46 19.59 -3.16 18.16
CA HIS A 46 20.99 -3.18 18.56
C HIS A 46 21.89 -3.60 17.40
N THR A 47 23.03 -2.94 17.30
CA THR A 47 24.03 -3.17 16.25
C THR A 47 25.45 -2.90 16.78
N THR A 48 26.46 -3.54 16.19
CA THR A 48 27.87 -3.24 16.43
C THR A 48 28.38 -2.02 15.66
N LEU A 49 27.61 -1.53 14.69
CA LEU A 49 27.97 -0.46 13.78
C LEU A 49 27.51 0.92 14.28
N ASP A 50 28.31 1.95 14.02
CA ASP A 50 27.93 3.32 14.33
C ASP A 50 26.95 3.88 13.29
N VAL A 51 25.66 3.83 13.61
CA VAL A 51 24.57 4.32 12.75
C VAL A 51 24.67 5.83 12.48
N LYS A 52 25.45 6.60 13.27
CA LYS A 52 25.60 8.06 13.09
C LYS A 52 26.33 8.48 11.82
N ASN A 53 27.07 7.56 11.19
CA ASN A 53 27.76 7.84 9.93
C ASN A 53 26.87 7.72 8.68
N SER A 54 25.61 7.30 8.83
CA SER A 54 24.64 7.30 7.73
C SER A 54 24.06 8.70 7.52
N GLU A 55 23.98 9.14 6.26
CA GLU A 55 23.35 10.42 5.92
C GLU A 55 21.88 10.42 6.37
N LYS A 56 21.56 11.29 7.34
CA LYS A 56 20.22 11.66 7.83
C LYS A 56 19.27 10.50 8.16
N VAL A 57 19.24 10.12 9.45
CA VAL A 57 18.12 9.37 10.04
C VAL A 57 16.78 10.05 9.71
N PRO A 58 15.80 9.31 9.15
CA PRO A 58 14.50 9.87 8.78
C PRO A 58 13.75 10.42 10.00
N LYS A 59 13.02 11.52 9.80
CA LYS A 59 12.10 12.09 10.80
C LYS A 59 10.69 11.60 10.51
N LEU A 60 10.14 10.80 11.42
CA LEU A 60 8.79 10.26 11.32
C LEU A 60 7.83 11.10 12.19
N ASN A 61 6.68 11.47 11.63
CA ASN A 61 5.64 12.11 12.44
C ASN A 61 5.07 11.10 13.45
N GLY A 62 4.90 11.51 14.71
CA GLY A 62 4.38 10.64 15.77
C GLY A 62 5.36 9.58 16.30
N ILE A 63 6.54 9.42 15.69
CA ILE A 63 7.56 8.44 16.08
C ILE A 63 8.92 9.14 16.21
N LYS A 64 9.44 9.21 17.43
CA LYS A 64 10.76 9.75 17.71
C LYS A 64 11.82 8.68 17.45
N ILE A 65 12.81 8.98 16.62
CA ILE A 65 13.98 8.13 16.43
C ILE A 65 15.17 8.69 17.21
N THR A 66 15.78 7.87 18.06
CA THR A 66 16.96 8.23 18.86
C THR A 66 18.09 7.24 18.59
N ILE A 67 19.30 7.74 18.35
CA ILE A 67 20.51 6.89 18.29
C ILE A 67 21.27 7.02 19.60
N GLY A 68 21.62 5.88 20.18
CA GLY A 68 22.41 5.79 21.41
C GLY A 68 23.55 4.77 21.29
N LYS A 69 24.34 4.68 22.36
CA LYS A 69 25.37 3.66 22.54
C LYS A 69 25.36 3.23 24.01
N VAL A 70 25.31 1.93 24.26
CA VAL A 70 25.45 1.34 25.60
C VAL A 70 26.60 0.35 25.55
N GLY A 71 27.67 0.66 26.28
CA GLY A 71 28.93 -0.09 26.20
C GLY A 71 29.51 -0.07 24.79
N LYS A 72 29.64 -1.25 24.17
CA LYS A 72 30.14 -1.41 22.79
C LYS A 72 29.01 -1.50 21.75
N THR A 73 27.76 -1.57 22.18
CA THR A 73 26.59 -1.76 21.32
C THR A 73 25.97 -0.41 20.99
N TYR A 74 25.78 -0.17 19.70
CA TYR A 74 25.00 0.95 19.19
C TYR A 74 23.53 0.57 19.12
N GLN A 75 22.66 1.56 19.25
CA GLN A 75 21.23 1.32 19.26
C GLN A 75 20.46 2.42 18.53
N LEU A 76 19.45 1.99 17.77
CA LEU A 76 18.45 2.83 17.13
C LEU A 76 17.11 2.55 17.83
N ILE A 77 16.56 3.55 18.48
CA ILE A 77 15.32 3.45 19.26
C ILE A 77 14.24 4.23 18.54
N LEU A 78 13.19 3.55 18.11
CA LEU A 78 11.94 4.15 17.68
C LEU A 78 10.99 4.20 18.88
N THR A 79 10.55 5.40 19.25
CA THR A 79 9.62 5.66 20.35
C THR A 79 8.32 6.21 19.79
N LEU A 80 7.23 5.50 20.01
CA LEU A 80 5.90 5.99 19.67
C LEU A 80 5.50 7.09 20.67
N THR A 81 5.36 8.32 20.19
CA THR A 81 4.98 9.47 21.04
C THR A 81 3.46 9.69 21.09
N SER A 82 2.71 9.12 20.15
CA SER A 82 1.24 9.18 20.05
C SER A 82 0.65 7.78 20.19
N LYS A 83 -0.05 7.50 21.29
CA LYS A 83 -0.61 6.15 21.54
C LYS A 83 -1.73 5.76 20.56
N GLU A 84 -2.35 6.73 19.90
CA GLU A 84 -3.40 6.52 18.90
C GLU A 84 -2.84 5.85 17.64
N ASP A 85 -1.59 6.12 17.28
CA ASP A 85 -0.92 5.58 16.08
C ASP A 85 -0.29 4.20 16.30
N LYS A 86 -0.73 3.46 17.32
CA LYS A 86 -0.11 2.20 17.72
C LYS A 86 -0.16 1.11 16.64
N ASP A 87 -1.25 1.01 15.89
CA ASP A 87 -1.38 -0.01 14.84
C ASP A 87 -0.51 0.34 13.63
N ILE A 88 -0.36 1.64 13.33
CA ILE A 88 0.59 2.16 12.34
C ILE A 88 2.03 1.84 12.78
N PHE A 89 2.34 2.12 14.05
CA PHE A 89 3.65 1.84 14.63
C PHE A 89 4.00 0.36 14.60
N TYR A 90 3.04 -0.51 14.93
CA TYR A 90 3.22 -1.96 14.84
C TYR A 90 3.50 -2.40 13.39
N THR A 91 2.74 -1.86 12.43
CA THR A 91 2.94 -2.16 11.01
C THR A 91 4.33 -1.74 10.52
N LEU A 92 4.80 -0.54 10.91
CA LEU A 92 6.17 -0.10 10.67
C LEU A 92 7.18 -1.10 11.24
N CYS A 93 7.06 -1.48 12.52
CA CYS A 93 8.03 -2.36 13.15
C CYS A 93 8.09 -3.73 12.47
N MET A 94 6.94 -4.29 12.09
CA MET A 94 6.88 -5.57 11.38
C MET A 94 7.49 -5.47 9.98
N ASP A 95 7.28 -4.37 9.27
CA ASP A 95 7.89 -4.11 7.96
C ASP A 95 9.42 -3.98 8.05
N LEU A 96 9.94 -3.30 9.08
CA LEU A 96 11.39 -3.22 9.33
C LEU A 96 11.99 -4.61 9.60
N LEU A 97 11.33 -5.44 10.43
CA LEU A 97 11.73 -6.84 10.66
C LEU A 97 11.76 -7.63 9.34
N ALA A 98 10.67 -7.58 8.57
CA ALA A 98 10.56 -8.31 7.32
C ALA A 98 11.64 -7.89 6.31
N SER A 99 11.89 -6.59 6.19
CA SER A 99 12.85 -6.04 5.22
C SER A 99 14.30 -6.43 5.47
N THR A 100 14.65 -6.86 6.69
CA THR A 100 16.01 -7.28 7.05
C THR A 100 16.15 -8.80 7.15
N LYS A 101 15.06 -9.54 6.94
CA LYS A 101 15.05 -11.00 7.08
C LYS A 101 15.94 -11.66 6.03
N GLY A 102 16.83 -12.55 6.47
CA GLY A 102 17.74 -13.30 5.59
C GLY A 102 18.98 -12.53 5.12
N ILE A 103 19.13 -11.25 5.51
CA ILE A 103 20.38 -10.50 5.31
C ILE A 103 21.34 -10.88 6.43
N ASN A 104 22.54 -11.36 6.10
CA ASN A 104 23.54 -11.77 7.10
C ASN A 104 24.62 -10.69 7.36
N ASP A 105 24.73 -9.69 6.49
CA ASP A 105 25.68 -8.59 6.64
C ASP A 105 25.00 -7.41 7.36
N GLU A 106 25.58 -7.02 8.49
CA GLU A 106 25.04 -5.98 9.36
C GLU A 106 25.00 -4.60 8.68
N ASN A 107 25.98 -4.25 7.85
CA ASN A 107 25.99 -2.96 7.14
C ASN A 107 24.86 -2.91 6.11
N ILE A 108 24.70 -3.99 5.33
CA ILE A 108 23.64 -4.09 4.33
C ILE A 108 22.26 -4.02 5.01
N ALA A 109 22.09 -4.71 6.15
CA ALA A 109 20.84 -4.70 6.89
C ALA A 109 20.49 -3.29 7.41
N ILE A 110 21.47 -2.55 7.92
CA ILE A 110 21.30 -1.15 8.34
C ILE A 110 20.91 -0.25 7.16
N ASP A 111 21.58 -0.37 6.02
CA ASP A 111 21.26 0.41 4.82
C ASP A 111 19.83 0.15 4.31
N VAL A 112 19.41 -1.12 4.29
CA VAL A 112 18.04 -1.50 3.91
C VAL A 112 17.02 -0.92 4.90
N LEU A 113 17.31 -1.01 6.19
CA LEU A 113 16.44 -0.48 7.24
C LEU A 113 16.28 1.04 7.14
N LEU A 114 17.37 1.79 6.91
CA LEU A 114 17.32 3.24 6.75
C LEU A 114 16.53 3.66 5.51
N LYS A 115 16.75 3.00 4.37
CA LYS A 115 15.93 3.20 3.15
C LYS A 115 14.45 2.90 3.39
N ARG A 116 14.14 1.88 4.21
CA ARG A 116 12.75 1.56 4.58
C ARG A 116 12.14 2.66 5.45
N LEU A 117 12.90 3.19 6.42
CA LEU A 117 12.48 4.32 7.24
C LEU A 117 12.24 5.60 6.42
N GLU A 118 13.02 5.85 5.35
CA GLU A 118 12.79 6.98 4.44
C GLU A 118 11.45 6.88 3.71
N LYS A 119 11.09 5.68 3.26
CA LYS A 119 9.78 5.41 2.64
C LYS A 119 8.64 5.69 3.63
N TRP A 120 8.78 5.22 4.86
CA TRP A 120 7.83 5.50 5.93
C TRP A 120 7.79 6.98 6.31
N GLN A 121 8.90 7.71 6.24
CA GLN A 121 8.91 9.15 6.42
C GLN A 121 8.04 9.85 5.38
N TYR A 122 8.15 9.47 4.11
CA TYR A 122 7.31 10.04 3.05
C TYR A 122 5.82 9.79 3.34
N PHE A 123 5.48 8.53 3.66
CA PHE A 123 4.12 8.14 4.02
C PHE A 123 3.58 8.92 5.24
N LEU A 124 4.33 8.95 6.35
CA LEU A 124 3.92 9.59 7.60
C LEU A 124 3.94 11.12 7.54
N LYS A 125 4.68 11.74 6.61
CA LYS A 125 4.57 13.19 6.38
C LYS A 125 3.23 13.59 5.77
N ASN A 126 2.61 12.68 5.04
CA ASN A 126 1.33 12.88 4.37
C ASN A 126 0.14 12.33 5.21
N SER A 127 0.37 11.96 6.47
CA SER A 127 -0.55 11.19 7.32
C SER A 127 -1.74 11.99 7.89
N ARG A 128 -2.69 12.32 7.01
CA ARG A 128 -4.10 12.46 7.41
C ARG A 128 -5.03 11.42 6.79
N ASN A 129 -4.53 10.53 5.94
CA ASN A 129 -5.39 9.67 5.13
C ASN A 129 -5.06 8.20 5.42
N LEU A 130 -5.54 7.66 6.54
CA LEU A 130 -5.98 6.26 6.49
C LEU A 130 -6.98 6.17 5.35
N ILE A 131 -6.83 5.18 4.46
CA ILE A 131 -7.74 5.10 3.34
C ILE A 131 -9.15 4.86 3.89
N ASP A 132 -10.08 5.76 3.53
CA ASP A 132 -11.46 5.61 3.94
C ASP A 132 -12.12 4.44 3.19
N LYS A 133 -13.36 4.10 3.54
CA LYS A 133 -14.08 2.99 2.88
C LYS A 133 -14.20 3.19 1.35
N LYS A 134 -14.25 4.43 0.86
CA LYS A 134 -14.34 4.72 -0.57
C LYS A 134 -13.01 4.48 -1.26
N GLN A 135 -11.91 4.93 -0.68
CA GLN A 135 -10.55 4.67 -1.16
C GLN A 135 -10.19 3.18 -1.07
N LEU A 136 -10.66 2.48 -0.03
CA LEU A 136 -10.54 1.03 0.10
C LEU A 136 -11.26 0.29 -1.03
N LYS A 137 -12.45 0.74 -1.43
CA LYS A 137 -13.15 0.21 -2.61
C LYS A 137 -12.38 0.46 -3.91
N GLY A 138 -11.78 1.65 -4.06
CA GLY A 138 -10.87 1.97 -5.17
C GLY A 138 -9.73 0.96 -5.26
N LEU A 139 -9.02 0.77 -4.15
CA LEU A 139 -7.92 -0.18 -4.02
C LEU A 139 -8.36 -1.62 -4.34
N ILE A 140 -9.52 -2.06 -3.86
CA ILE A 140 -10.08 -3.37 -4.21
C ILE A 140 -10.29 -3.50 -5.72
N GLY A 141 -10.76 -2.44 -6.38
CA GLY A 141 -10.89 -2.39 -7.83
C GLY A 141 -9.57 -2.62 -8.54
N GLU A 142 -8.54 -1.87 -8.16
CA GLU A 142 -7.21 -1.94 -8.75
C GLU A 142 -6.54 -3.30 -8.48
N LEU A 143 -6.59 -3.79 -7.23
CA LEU A 143 -6.04 -5.09 -6.87
C LEU A 143 -6.78 -6.23 -7.57
N PHE A 144 -8.09 -6.12 -7.76
CA PHE A 144 -8.85 -7.11 -8.51
C PHE A 144 -8.45 -7.11 -9.98
N PHE A 145 -8.23 -5.94 -10.59
CA PHE A 145 -7.73 -5.83 -11.95
C PHE A 145 -6.33 -6.47 -12.08
N LEU A 146 -5.39 -6.09 -11.22
CA LEU A 146 -4.04 -6.67 -11.14
C LEU A 146 -4.10 -8.20 -11.02
N HIS A 147 -4.90 -8.71 -10.09
CA HIS A 147 -5.03 -10.14 -9.82
C HIS A 147 -5.70 -10.92 -10.97
N LYS A 148 -6.84 -10.43 -11.47
CA LYS A 148 -7.65 -11.17 -12.44
C LYS A 148 -7.06 -11.10 -13.84
N TYR A 149 -6.43 -9.98 -14.20
CA TYR A 149 -6.01 -9.72 -15.57
C TYR A 149 -4.50 -9.65 -15.74
N LEU A 150 -3.78 -8.86 -14.95
CA LEU A 150 -2.35 -8.68 -15.21
C LEU A 150 -1.53 -9.91 -14.82
N LEU A 151 -1.69 -10.40 -13.58
CA LEU A 151 -0.95 -11.57 -13.08
C LEU A 151 -1.26 -12.89 -13.80
N LYS A 152 -2.25 -12.90 -14.71
CA LYS A 152 -2.56 -14.07 -15.56
C LYS A 152 -2.01 -14.00 -16.97
N ASN A 153 -1.69 -12.79 -17.44
CA ASN A 153 -1.27 -12.56 -18.82
C ASN A 153 0.17 -12.05 -18.93
N PHE A 154 0.76 -11.58 -17.83
CA PHE A 154 2.10 -10.99 -17.79
C PHE A 154 2.95 -11.63 -16.70
N GLU A 155 4.27 -11.50 -16.83
CA GLU A 155 5.20 -11.87 -15.78
C GLU A 155 4.95 -11.01 -14.53
N VAL A 156 5.18 -11.58 -13.35
CA VAL A 156 4.81 -10.95 -12.08
C VAL A 156 5.46 -9.57 -11.89
N ASP A 157 6.76 -9.46 -12.17
CA ASP A 157 7.48 -8.20 -11.96
C ASP A 157 6.96 -7.09 -12.88
N GLU A 158 6.59 -7.47 -14.11
CA GLU A 158 6.02 -6.59 -15.12
C GLU A 158 4.61 -6.13 -14.71
N ALA A 159 3.73 -7.07 -14.35
CA ALA A 159 2.38 -6.79 -13.88
C ALA A 159 2.36 -5.82 -12.68
N LEU A 160 3.29 -5.98 -11.74
CA LEU A 160 3.46 -5.05 -10.62
C LEU A 160 4.01 -3.69 -11.06
N SER A 161 4.87 -3.65 -12.08
CA SER A 161 5.41 -2.40 -12.63
C SER A 161 4.34 -1.57 -13.35
N PHE A 162 3.32 -2.21 -13.91
CA PHE A 162 2.21 -1.54 -14.59
C PHE A 162 1.26 -0.80 -13.64
N TRP A 163 1.24 -1.15 -12.34
CA TRP A 163 0.39 -0.46 -11.37
C TRP A 163 0.99 0.88 -10.95
N LYS A 164 0.44 1.98 -11.49
CA LYS A 164 0.97 3.34 -11.34
C LYS A 164 0.21 4.19 -10.32
N ALA A 165 -1.02 3.83 -9.96
CA ALA A 165 -1.82 4.56 -8.97
C ALA A 165 -1.06 4.86 -7.66
N PRO A 166 -0.31 3.90 -7.06
CA PRO A 166 0.48 4.17 -5.84
C PRO A 166 1.58 5.22 -6.02
N LEU A 167 2.00 5.48 -7.26
CA LEU A 167 3.01 6.47 -7.63
C LEU A 167 2.42 7.84 -7.96
N GLN A 168 1.12 8.04 -7.69
CA GLN A 168 0.38 9.27 -7.99
C GLN A 168 0.35 9.60 -9.49
N SER A 169 0.36 8.58 -10.36
CA SER A 169 0.04 8.78 -11.78
C SER A 169 -1.43 9.18 -11.95
N VAL A 170 -1.74 9.77 -13.10
CA VAL A 170 -3.10 10.22 -13.46
C VAL A 170 -4.02 9.01 -13.68
N GLN A 171 -3.51 7.97 -14.34
CA GLN A 171 -4.18 6.69 -14.54
C GLN A 171 -3.65 5.63 -13.58
N ASP A 172 -4.50 4.65 -13.29
CA ASP A 172 -4.17 3.61 -12.31
C ASP A 172 -3.15 2.61 -12.84
N PHE A 173 -3.22 2.28 -14.13
CA PHE A 173 -2.26 1.39 -14.79
C PHE A 173 -1.77 1.93 -16.13
N GLU A 174 -0.52 1.65 -16.43
CA GLU A 174 0.11 1.88 -17.73
C GLU A 174 0.84 0.61 -18.13
N LEU A 175 0.47 0.02 -19.26
CA LEU A 175 1.06 -1.19 -19.81
C LEU A 175 1.27 -1.02 -21.31
N ASN A 176 2.46 -1.33 -21.82
CA ASN A 176 2.83 -1.14 -23.22
C ASN A 176 2.49 0.28 -23.71
N ASN A 177 1.60 0.39 -24.71
CA ASN A 177 1.13 1.67 -25.24
C ASN A 177 -0.33 1.97 -24.87
N MET A 178 -0.78 1.49 -23.71
CA MET A 178 -2.14 1.72 -23.22
C MET A 178 -2.18 2.09 -21.74
N ALA A 179 -3.17 2.89 -21.38
CA ALA A 179 -3.50 3.22 -20.01
C ALA A 179 -4.85 2.60 -19.61
N ILE A 180 -4.98 2.24 -18.33
CA ILE A 180 -6.24 1.77 -17.73
C ILE A 180 -6.58 2.65 -16.53
N GLU A 181 -7.78 3.21 -16.55
CA GLU A 181 -8.39 3.86 -15.39
C GLU A 181 -9.40 2.90 -14.73
N VAL A 182 -9.27 2.66 -13.44
CA VAL A 182 -10.12 1.75 -12.67
C VAL A 182 -11.15 2.53 -11.86
N LYS A 183 -12.43 2.20 -12.05
CA LYS A 183 -13.52 2.75 -11.25
C LYS A 183 -14.33 1.65 -10.59
N THR A 184 -14.70 1.87 -9.34
CA THR A 184 -15.69 1.04 -8.66
C THR A 184 -17.04 1.72 -8.61
N LYS A 185 -18.10 0.96 -8.85
CA LYS A 185 -19.50 1.38 -8.68
C LYS A 185 -20.24 0.44 -7.75
N ALA A 186 -21.23 0.97 -7.05
CA ALA A 186 -22.27 0.14 -6.45
C ALA A 186 -23.32 -0.24 -7.51
N SER A 187 -24.55 -0.54 -7.11
CA SER A 187 -25.62 -0.98 -8.03
C SER A 187 -26.08 0.06 -9.05
N MET A 188 -25.74 1.34 -8.87
CA MET A 188 -26.09 2.39 -9.82
C MET A 188 -25.07 2.42 -10.98
N ASN A 189 -25.56 2.44 -12.22
CA ASN A 189 -24.75 2.49 -13.44
C ASN A 189 -24.15 3.88 -13.71
N ALA A 190 -23.53 4.48 -12.70
CA ALA A 190 -22.80 5.73 -12.86
C ALA A 190 -21.50 5.72 -12.07
N ILE A 191 -20.43 6.18 -12.71
CA ILE A 191 -19.12 6.35 -12.09
C ILE A 191 -18.81 7.84 -11.90
N THR A 192 -17.89 8.12 -10.98
CA THR A 192 -17.38 9.48 -10.78
C THR A 192 -15.99 9.57 -11.39
N ILE A 193 -15.78 10.59 -12.20
CA ILE A 193 -14.48 11.02 -12.70
C ILE A 193 -14.05 12.17 -11.81
N SER A 194 -13.02 11.94 -10.98
CA SER A 194 -12.60 12.89 -9.93
C SER A 194 -11.76 14.03 -10.46
N SER A 195 -11.00 13.79 -11.54
CA SER A 195 -10.31 14.80 -12.31
C SER A 195 -10.47 14.46 -13.80
N PHE A 196 -10.60 15.48 -14.64
CA PHE A 196 -10.88 15.25 -16.05
C PHE A 196 -9.72 14.53 -16.75
N GLU A 197 -8.48 14.76 -16.29
CA GLU A 197 -7.24 14.17 -16.79
C GLU A 197 -7.27 12.64 -16.75
N GLN A 198 -8.02 12.01 -15.86
CA GLN A 198 -8.16 10.55 -15.77
C GLN A 198 -8.64 9.92 -17.09
N LEU A 199 -9.42 10.66 -17.89
CA LEU A 199 -9.91 10.20 -19.20
C LEU A 199 -9.08 10.72 -20.40
N PHE A 200 -7.84 11.16 -20.15
CA PHE A 200 -6.88 11.59 -21.17
C PHE A 200 -5.52 10.95 -20.95
N THR A 201 -4.99 10.33 -21.99
CA THR A 201 -3.65 9.73 -21.99
C THR A 201 -2.82 10.29 -23.14
N THR A 202 -1.50 10.24 -22.99
CA THR A 202 -0.55 10.47 -24.08
C THR A 202 -0.18 9.17 -24.81
N LEU A 203 -0.63 8.03 -24.31
CA LEU A 203 -0.49 6.72 -24.95
C LEU A 203 -1.54 6.54 -26.05
N ASP A 204 -1.39 5.51 -26.87
CA ASP A 204 -2.29 5.29 -28.02
C ASP A 204 -3.71 4.92 -27.58
N GLU A 205 -3.84 4.14 -26.51
CA GLU A 205 -5.11 3.56 -26.07
C GLU A 205 -5.41 3.89 -24.60
N LEU A 206 -6.68 4.10 -24.29
CA LEU A 206 -7.18 4.29 -22.93
C LEU A 206 -8.43 3.46 -22.73
N TYR A 207 -8.42 2.63 -21.70
CA TYR A 207 -9.60 1.88 -21.28
C TYR A 207 -10.02 2.29 -19.88
N LEU A 208 -11.33 2.27 -19.67
CA LEU A 208 -11.96 2.40 -18.37
C LEU A 208 -12.41 1.00 -17.93
N PHE A 209 -11.79 0.49 -16.87
CA PHE A 209 -12.22 -0.72 -16.20
C PHE A 209 -13.21 -0.37 -15.08
N VAL A 210 -14.40 -0.95 -15.12
CA VAL A 210 -15.44 -0.71 -14.13
C VAL A 210 -15.79 -1.97 -13.36
N LEU A 211 -15.54 -1.96 -12.06
CA LEU A 211 -15.90 -3.04 -11.14
C LEU A 211 -17.16 -2.71 -10.34
N THR A 212 -18.18 -3.55 -10.44
CA THR A 212 -19.37 -3.46 -9.57
C THR A 212 -19.10 -4.14 -8.25
N LEU A 213 -18.91 -3.32 -7.21
CA LEU A 213 -18.50 -3.71 -5.87
C LEU A 213 -19.52 -3.21 -4.83
N THR A 214 -20.24 -4.14 -4.20
CA THR A 214 -21.25 -3.84 -3.19
C THR A 214 -20.77 -4.24 -1.80
N ASP A 215 -21.25 -3.53 -0.78
CA ASP A 215 -21.05 -3.95 0.61
C ASP A 215 -21.72 -5.31 0.83
N ALA A 216 -21.10 -6.15 1.65
CA ALA A 216 -21.59 -7.46 2.02
C ALA A 216 -21.31 -7.72 3.51
N THR A 217 -21.79 -8.87 3.98
CA THR A 217 -21.44 -9.43 5.29
C THR A 217 -20.65 -10.71 5.09
N LYS A 218 -19.87 -11.12 6.09
CA LYS A 218 -19.12 -12.38 6.10
C LYS A 218 -19.99 -13.63 5.81
N LYS A 219 -21.30 -13.55 6.05
CA LYS A 219 -22.25 -14.66 5.84
C LYS A 219 -22.73 -14.75 4.39
N ASP A 220 -22.57 -13.69 3.62
CA ASP A 220 -23.00 -13.67 2.23
C ASP A 220 -22.11 -14.57 1.38
N LYS A 221 -22.74 -15.34 0.50
CA LYS A 221 -22.03 -16.23 -0.42
C LYS A 221 -21.12 -15.41 -1.35
N SER A 222 -19.87 -15.85 -1.48
CA SER A 222 -18.84 -15.19 -2.30
C SER A 222 -18.51 -13.76 -1.85
N SER A 223 -18.77 -13.44 -0.58
CA SER A 223 -18.19 -12.25 0.03
C SER A 223 -16.71 -12.47 0.33
N PHE A 224 -15.94 -11.39 0.34
CA PHE A 224 -14.52 -11.39 0.67
C PHE A 224 -14.14 -10.09 1.38
N ASN A 225 -13.02 -10.13 2.09
CA ASN A 225 -12.33 -8.98 2.63
C ASN A 225 -11.14 -8.61 1.74
N ILE A 226 -10.67 -7.36 1.74
CA ILE A 226 -9.44 -6.97 1.03
C ILE A 226 -8.24 -7.86 1.39
N TYR A 227 -8.15 -8.33 2.64
CA TYR A 227 -7.07 -9.22 3.07
C TYR A 227 -7.07 -10.57 2.36
N ASP A 228 -8.25 -11.07 1.98
CA ASP A 228 -8.35 -12.32 1.21
C ASP A 228 -7.73 -12.10 -0.18
N LEU A 229 -8.06 -10.99 -0.86
CA LEU A 229 -7.51 -10.64 -2.17
C LEU A 229 -6.00 -10.36 -2.12
N ILE A 230 -5.53 -9.63 -1.10
CA ILE A 230 -4.09 -9.38 -0.90
C ILE A 230 -3.34 -10.69 -0.67
N LYS A 231 -3.93 -11.62 0.09
CA LYS A 231 -3.33 -12.93 0.31
C LYS A 231 -3.26 -13.73 -0.99
N GLU A 232 -4.33 -13.77 -1.78
CA GLU A 232 -4.33 -14.43 -3.10
C GLU A 232 -3.23 -13.87 -4.01
N ILE A 233 -3.06 -12.54 -4.06
CA ILE A 233 -1.97 -11.92 -4.82
C ILE A 233 -0.60 -12.33 -4.26
N ARG A 234 -0.40 -12.25 -2.94
CA ARG A 234 0.88 -12.66 -2.31
C ARG A 234 1.25 -14.11 -2.60
N ASP A 235 0.26 -15.00 -2.62
CA ASP A 235 0.45 -16.42 -2.92
C ASP A 235 0.86 -16.65 -4.40
N LEU A 236 0.44 -15.76 -5.32
CA LEU A 236 0.78 -15.83 -6.75
C LEU A 236 2.12 -15.20 -7.12
N ILE A 237 2.51 -14.09 -6.48
CA ILE A 237 3.67 -13.30 -6.92
C ILE A 237 5.04 -13.88 -6.49
N GLY A 238 5.07 -14.87 -5.60
CA GLY A 238 6.30 -15.44 -5.08
C GLY A 238 7.02 -14.54 -4.07
N LEU A 239 7.99 -15.10 -3.34
CA LEU A 239 8.68 -14.43 -2.23
C LEU A 239 9.52 -13.23 -2.70
N GLU A 240 10.11 -13.34 -3.89
CA GLU A 240 10.99 -12.37 -4.51
C GLU A 240 10.28 -11.04 -4.85
N ASN A 241 8.97 -11.06 -5.08
CA ASN A 241 8.18 -9.88 -5.43
C ASN A 241 7.36 -9.31 -4.26
N LEU A 242 7.33 -9.99 -3.10
CA LEU A 242 6.56 -9.57 -1.93
C LEU A 242 6.93 -8.15 -1.48
N ASP A 243 8.22 -7.83 -1.44
CA ASP A 243 8.70 -6.52 -1.00
C ASP A 243 8.26 -5.40 -1.93
N LYS A 244 8.22 -5.66 -3.24
CA LYS A 244 7.74 -4.71 -4.25
C LYS A 244 6.23 -4.48 -4.08
N PHE A 245 5.45 -5.54 -3.96
CA PHE A 245 4.00 -5.42 -3.80
C PHE A 245 3.60 -4.75 -2.47
N ASN A 246 4.21 -5.14 -1.35
CA ASN A 246 3.98 -4.50 -0.05
C ASN A 246 4.39 -3.02 -0.07
N HIS A 247 5.44 -2.67 -0.80
CA HIS A 247 5.83 -1.28 -0.99
C HIS A 247 4.78 -0.48 -1.78
N LEU A 248 4.22 -1.04 -2.85
CA LEU A 248 3.14 -0.41 -3.62
C LEU A 248 1.89 -0.20 -2.76
N LEU A 249 1.48 -1.18 -1.96
CA LEU A 249 0.39 -1.03 -0.99
C LEU A 249 0.64 0.13 -0.01
N LEU A 250 1.87 0.22 0.53
CA LEU A 250 2.25 1.30 1.43
C LEU A 250 2.18 2.67 0.72
N LEU A 251 2.69 2.77 -0.51
CA LEU A 251 2.67 4.02 -1.30
C LEU A 251 1.24 4.46 -1.63
N TYR A 252 0.34 3.52 -1.89
CA TYR A 252 -1.09 3.79 -2.10
C TYR A 252 -1.75 4.42 -0.86
N GLY A 253 -1.23 4.15 0.33
CA GLY A 253 -1.86 4.56 1.59
C GLY A 253 -2.36 3.40 2.44
N PHE A 254 -2.22 2.16 1.98
CA PHE A 254 -2.79 1.00 2.65
C PHE A 254 -1.90 0.48 3.78
N LEU A 255 -2.49 0.40 4.97
CA LEU A 255 -1.92 -0.28 6.13
C LEU A 255 -2.86 -1.38 6.59
N GLU A 256 -2.30 -2.50 7.06
CA GLU A 256 -3.12 -3.61 7.54
C GLU A 256 -3.68 -3.34 8.95
N LEU A 257 -4.80 -2.61 9.00
CA LEU A 257 -5.49 -2.22 10.23
C LEU A 257 -6.68 -3.14 10.58
N SER A 258 -6.92 -3.29 11.88
CA SER A 258 -8.00 -4.14 12.39
C SER A 258 -9.40 -3.68 11.97
N GLU A 259 -9.59 -2.38 11.76
CA GLU A 259 -10.86 -1.80 11.31
C GLU A 259 -11.31 -2.29 9.92
N TYR A 260 -10.38 -2.71 9.07
CA TYR A 260 -10.70 -3.25 7.76
C TYR A 260 -11.14 -4.72 7.83
N GLU A 261 -10.82 -5.47 8.90
CA GLU A 261 -11.12 -6.92 9.03
C GLU A 261 -12.63 -7.23 8.97
N GLU A 262 -13.46 -6.28 9.36
CA GLU A 262 -14.93 -6.42 9.39
C GLU A 262 -15.63 -5.87 8.13
N LEU A 263 -14.86 -5.33 7.16
CA LEU A 263 -15.41 -4.81 5.91
C LEU A 263 -15.42 -5.90 4.83
N TYR A 264 -16.61 -6.40 4.51
CA TYR A 264 -16.81 -7.41 3.47
C TYR A 264 -17.46 -6.80 2.24
N PHE A 265 -17.08 -7.31 1.08
CA PHE A 265 -17.57 -6.86 -0.21
C PHE A 265 -17.94 -8.04 -1.09
N LYS A 266 -18.73 -7.75 -2.13
CA LYS A 266 -19.08 -8.70 -3.18
C LYS A 266 -18.88 -8.05 -4.54
N ILE A 267 -18.19 -8.77 -5.42
CA ILE A 267 -18.05 -8.42 -6.82
C ILE A 267 -19.18 -9.07 -7.62
N SER A 268 -19.84 -8.29 -8.47
CA SER A 268 -20.97 -8.78 -9.28
C SER A 268 -20.65 -8.84 -10.76
N ILE A 269 -20.05 -7.78 -11.30
CA ILE A 269 -19.68 -7.66 -12.71
C ILE A 269 -18.46 -6.77 -12.82
N ASP A 270 -17.66 -7.05 -13.83
CA ASP A 270 -16.53 -6.24 -14.27
C ASP A 270 -16.66 -6.02 -15.78
N GLU A 271 -16.41 -4.79 -16.22
CA GLU A 271 -16.68 -4.34 -17.59
C GLU A 271 -15.53 -3.45 -18.06
N PHE A 272 -15.18 -3.51 -19.34
CA PHE A 272 -14.23 -2.60 -19.98
C PHE A 272 -14.93 -1.69 -20.97
N TYR A 273 -14.56 -0.42 -20.95
CA TYR A 273 -15.00 0.57 -21.91
C TYR A 273 -13.79 1.17 -22.61
N GLU A 274 -13.81 1.24 -23.93
CA GLU A 274 -12.79 1.93 -24.71
C GLU A 274 -13.05 3.44 -24.70
N VAL A 275 -12.07 4.24 -24.29
CA VAL A 275 -12.20 5.69 -24.15
C VAL A 275 -11.72 6.38 -25.44
N ILE A 276 -12.58 6.31 -26.46
CA ILE A 276 -12.39 6.92 -27.77
C ILE A 276 -13.28 8.15 -27.96
N ASP A 277 -13.17 8.78 -29.14
CA ASP A 277 -14.08 9.85 -29.52
C ASP A 277 -15.54 9.38 -29.51
N GLY A 278 -16.38 10.15 -28.83
CA GLY A 278 -17.77 9.80 -28.53
C GLY A 278 -17.98 9.35 -27.08
N PHE A 279 -16.96 8.80 -26.41
CA PHE A 279 -17.05 8.50 -24.98
C PHE A 279 -17.27 9.80 -24.18
N PRO A 280 -18.15 9.83 -23.17
CA PRO A 280 -18.46 11.06 -22.42
C PRO A 280 -17.30 11.53 -21.54
N ARG A 281 -16.36 12.26 -22.15
CA ARG A 281 -15.24 12.95 -21.50
C ARG A 281 -15.30 14.45 -21.77
N ILE A 282 -14.91 15.25 -20.79
CA ILE A 282 -14.87 16.71 -20.90
C ILE A 282 -13.44 17.13 -21.27
N SER A 283 -13.22 17.48 -22.54
CA SER A 283 -11.88 17.80 -23.08
C SER A 283 -11.52 19.28 -23.10
N LYS A 284 -12.49 20.16 -22.79
CA LYS A 284 -12.29 21.60 -22.77
C LYS A 284 -12.88 22.19 -21.51
N ILE A 285 -12.00 22.64 -20.61
CA ILE A 285 -12.35 23.44 -19.45
C ILE A 285 -11.69 24.82 -19.57
N PRO A 286 -12.31 25.90 -19.05
CA PRO A 286 -11.65 27.20 -18.95
C PRO A 286 -10.32 27.09 -18.19
N GLN A 287 -9.31 27.85 -18.62
CA GLN A 287 -7.97 27.86 -17.99
C GLN A 287 -7.99 28.25 -16.50
N SER A 288 -9.05 28.91 -16.04
CA SER A 288 -9.25 29.27 -14.63
C SER A 288 -9.79 28.14 -13.76
N ILE A 289 -10.08 26.96 -14.33
CA ILE A 289 -10.52 25.77 -13.59
C ILE A 289 -9.33 24.84 -13.38
N GLU A 290 -8.99 24.60 -12.12
CA GLU A 290 -7.89 23.70 -11.74
C GLU A 290 -8.31 22.23 -11.67
N ASN A 291 -9.57 21.93 -11.31
CA ASN A 291 -10.08 20.57 -11.24
C ASN A 291 -11.58 20.50 -11.56
N LEU A 292 -12.01 19.42 -12.20
CA LEU A 292 -13.40 19.14 -12.52
C LEU A 292 -13.76 17.70 -12.14
N THR A 293 -14.72 17.57 -11.22
CA THR A 293 -15.35 16.29 -10.90
C THR A 293 -16.72 16.20 -11.58
N TYR A 294 -16.98 15.11 -12.28
CA TYR A 294 -18.28 14.85 -12.91
C TYR A 294 -18.63 13.36 -12.86
N ARG A 295 -19.84 13.02 -13.30
CA ARG A 295 -20.32 11.64 -13.32
C ARG A 295 -20.69 11.22 -14.72
N VAL A 296 -20.32 9.99 -15.06
CA VAL A 296 -20.66 9.37 -16.34
C VAL A 296 -21.76 8.34 -16.09
N ASN A 297 -22.84 8.43 -16.88
CA ASN A 297 -23.89 7.42 -16.91
C ASN A 297 -23.47 6.29 -17.86
N LEU A 298 -23.15 5.12 -17.30
CA LEU A 298 -22.69 3.97 -18.08
C LEU A 298 -23.79 3.33 -18.92
N ASP A 299 -25.08 3.54 -18.60
CA ASP A 299 -26.17 3.05 -19.45
C ASP A 299 -26.14 3.68 -20.85
N ALA A 300 -25.60 4.90 -20.95
CA ALA A 300 -25.41 5.62 -22.21
C ALA A 300 -24.03 5.34 -22.86
N CYS A 301 -23.21 4.45 -22.29
CA CYS A 301 -21.86 4.15 -22.77
C CYS A 301 -21.72 2.72 -23.31
N LYS A 302 -22.83 1.99 -23.49
CA LYS A 302 -22.80 0.56 -23.85
C LYS A 302 -22.15 0.27 -25.21
N GLU A 303 -22.15 1.23 -26.12
CA GLU A 303 -21.49 1.11 -27.43
C GLU A 303 -19.96 1.06 -27.33
N PHE A 304 -19.39 1.57 -26.24
CA PHE A 304 -17.95 1.55 -25.97
C PHE A 304 -17.50 0.30 -25.21
N LEU A 305 -18.40 -0.64 -24.91
CA LEU A 305 -18.05 -1.89 -24.23
C LEU A 305 -17.14 -2.74 -25.11
N VAL A 306 -16.03 -3.17 -24.53
CA VAL A 306 -15.06 -4.07 -25.18
C VAL A 306 -14.79 -5.29 -24.31
N LYS A 307 -14.30 -6.36 -24.92
CA LYS A 307 -13.80 -7.54 -24.20
C LYS A 307 -12.35 -7.34 -23.82
N GLU A 308 -11.88 -8.07 -22.83
CA GLU A 308 -10.51 -8.04 -22.32
C GLU A 308 -9.44 -8.57 -23.31
N ASP A 309 -9.81 -8.91 -24.55
CA ASP A 309 -8.90 -9.50 -25.55
C ASP A 309 -7.71 -8.57 -25.87
N PHE A 310 -7.90 -7.24 -25.77
CA PHE A 310 -6.84 -6.24 -25.95
C PHE A 310 -5.63 -6.44 -25.03
N LEU A 311 -5.85 -7.01 -23.83
CA LEU A 311 -4.78 -7.28 -22.86
C LEU A 311 -3.82 -8.40 -23.30
N ARG A 312 -4.19 -9.20 -24.30
CA ARG A 312 -3.35 -10.30 -24.81
C ARG A 312 -2.46 -9.86 -25.97
N TYR A 313 -2.89 -8.89 -26.78
CA TYR A 313 -2.13 -8.40 -27.94
C TYR A 313 -0.83 -7.68 -27.55
N GLY A 314 -0.71 -7.26 -26.28
CA GLY A 314 0.53 -6.73 -25.72
C GLY A 314 1.66 -7.75 -25.54
N VAL A 315 1.38 -9.06 -25.64
CA VAL A 315 2.36 -10.14 -25.43
C VAL A 315 2.98 -10.62 -26.75
N GLU A 316 2.34 -10.36 -27.90
CA GLU A 316 2.75 -10.91 -29.21
C GLU A 316 3.58 -9.94 -30.09
N ASN A 317 3.85 -8.72 -29.61
CA ASN A 317 4.56 -7.69 -30.39
C ASN A 317 5.98 -7.36 -29.89
N GLU A 318 6.60 -8.21 -29.07
CA GLU A 318 8.05 -8.15 -28.78
C GLU A 318 8.88 -9.10 -29.67
#